data_AF-A0A815QVV0-F1
#
_entry.id   AF-A0A815QVV0-F1
#
_cell.length_a   1.000
_cell.length_b   1.000
_cell.length_c   1.000
_cell.angle_alpha   90.00
_cell.angle_beta   90.00
_cell.angle_gamma   90.00
#
_symmetry.space_group_name_H-M   'P 1'
#
loop_
_entity.id
_entity.type
_entity.pdbx_description
1 polymer ?
#
loop_
_entity_poly.entity_id
_entity_poly.type
_entity_poly.pdbx_seq_one_letter_code
_entity_poly.pdbx_strand_id
1 'polypeptide(L)'
;MVNFTNYPFSAYEPNQPAACIFAFLVGLSLIVWIIQCIQSRFIPRRISILLLISHLTIFAELVLRVIFSTGMQKSRARYTAGTALLAIGQRLIIVANYDFLLQARAIQPSFARIIRILTIVCVIVSAALLSTAEQLSHKTKMIKTSFLLRQISASIVLCLTELFYLLWFLTRTSKDIGIKAIVLLGIASFSSLVVAVFHTFISVPDYYLPTREQEFWSYIFQLAPIIIAQLTWTLLHPKRSLLPNYEQAELEAI
;
A
#
# COMPACT_ATOMS: atom_id res chain seq x y z
N MET A 1 7.28 -22.78 -22.44
CA MET A 1 7.44 -21.37 -22.85
C MET A 1 6.08 -20.70 -22.64
N VAL A 2 5.99 -19.65 -21.82
CA VAL A 2 4.71 -18.99 -21.48
C VAL A 2 4.16 -18.25 -22.70
N ASN A 3 2.90 -18.50 -23.08
CA ASN A 3 2.25 -17.85 -24.22
C ASN A 3 1.70 -16.46 -23.82
N PHE A 4 2.26 -15.40 -24.40
CA PHE A 4 1.88 -14.01 -24.11
C PHE A 4 0.98 -13.36 -25.17
N THR A 5 0.40 -14.13 -26.09
CA THR A 5 -0.44 -13.59 -27.18
C THR A 5 -1.58 -12.70 -26.70
N ASN A 6 -2.06 -12.91 -25.47
CA ASN A 6 -3.16 -12.13 -24.88
C ASN A 6 -2.72 -11.22 -23.73
N TYR A 7 -1.43 -11.03 -23.46
CA TYR A 7 -0.96 -10.14 -22.39
C TYR A 7 -0.99 -8.66 -22.82
N PRO A 8 -1.41 -7.71 -21.95
CA PRO A 8 -1.90 -7.89 -20.58
C PRO A 8 -3.45 -8.00 -20.51
N PHE A 9 -4.15 -8.49 -21.53
CA PHE A 9 -5.61 -8.42 -21.65
C PHE A 9 -6.33 -9.72 -22.05
N SER A 10 -5.97 -10.89 -21.52
CA SER A 10 -6.90 -12.04 -21.60
C SER A 10 -8.02 -11.81 -20.59
N ALA A 11 -9.16 -11.30 -21.06
CA ALA A 11 -10.44 -11.31 -20.33
C ALA A 11 -10.39 -10.85 -18.87
N TYR A 12 -9.76 -9.70 -18.58
CA TYR A 12 -9.88 -9.11 -17.24
C TYR A 12 -11.27 -8.50 -17.09
N GLU A 13 -12.17 -9.22 -16.43
CA GLU A 13 -13.47 -8.75 -16.00
C GLU A 13 -13.47 -8.63 -14.47
N PRO A 14 -13.57 -7.42 -13.92
CA PRO A 14 -13.60 -7.25 -12.48
C PRO A 14 -14.89 -7.84 -11.89
N ASN A 15 -14.76 -8.58 -10.80
CA ASN A 15 -15.87 -9.09 -10.01
C ASN A 15 -16.57 -7.92 -9.31
N GLN A 16 -17.58 -7.37 -10.00
CA GLN A 16 -18.29 -6.18 -9.58
C GLN A 16 -18.93 -6.30 -8.18
N PRO A 17 -19.60 -7.42 -7.81
CA PRO A 17 -20.08 -7.61 -6.45
C PRO A 17 -18.97 -7.50 -5.41
N ALA A 18 -17.83 -8.18 -5.62
CA ALA A 18 -16.69 -8.12 -4.72
C ALA A 18 -16.10 -6.70 -4.66
N ALA A 19 -15.90 -6.04 -5.80
CA ALA A 19 -15.43 -4.65 -5.85
C ALA A 19 -16.36 -3.71 -5.07
N CYS A 20 -17.67 -3.89 -5.16
CA CYS A 20 -18.66 -3.07 -4.46
C CYS A 20 -18.59 -3.26 -2.94
N ILE A 21 -18.50 -4.50 -2.45
CA ILE A 21 -18.35 -4.80 -1.03
C ILE A 21 -17.06 -4.18 -0.48
N PHE A 22 -15.95 -4.36 -1.19
CA PHE A 22 -14.66 -3.81 -0.78
C PHE A 22 -14.66 -2.28 -0.83
N ALA A 23 -15.28 -1.67 -1.85
CA ALA A 23 -15.43 -0.22 -1.96
C ALA A 23 -16.23 0.35 -0.79
N PHE A 24 -17.31 -0.33 -0.39
CA PHE A 24 -18.11 0.05 0.77
C PHE A 24 -17.29 0.01 2.06
N LEU A 25 -16.52 -1.06 2.29
CA LEU A 25 -15.65 -1.18 3.48
C LEU A 25 -14.59 -0.07 3.54
N VAL A 26 -13.92 0.20 2.42
CA VAL A 26 -12.91 1.28 2.33
C VAL A 26 -13.57 2.65 2.50
N GLY A 27 -14.75 2.86 1.90
CA GLY A 27 -15.52 4.10 2.02
C GLY A 27 -15.93 4.37 3.47
N LEU A 28 -16.41 3.35 4.18
CA LEU A 28 -16.72 3.45 5.61
C LEU A 28 -15.47 3.79 6.42
N SER A 29 -14.37 3.07 6.20
CA SER A 29 -13.08 3.35 6.86
C SER A 29 -12.61 4.78 6.61
N LEU A 30 -12.71 5.26 5.36
CA LEU A 30 -12.32 6.60 4.95
C LEU A 30 -13.15 7.68 5.66
N ILE A 31 -14.47 7.52 5.74
CA ILE A 31 -15.34 8.47 6.44
C ILE A 31 -14.95 8.54 7.93
N VAL A 32 -14.77 7.39 8.57
CA VAL A 32 -14.34 7.34 9.98
C VAL A 32 -12.95 7.98 10.14
N TRP A 33 -12.02 7.71 9.23
CA TRP A 33 -10.69 8.32 9.21
C TRP A 33 -10.75 9.84 9.11
N ILE A 34 -11.58 10.38 8.21
CA ILE A 34 -11.77 11.84 8.06
C ILE A 34 -12.33 12.45 9.35
N ILE A 35 -13.36 11.83 9.94
CA ILE A 35 -13.94 12.31 11.21
C ILE A 35 -12.87 12.33 12.31
N GLN A 36 -12.10 11.26 12.45
CA GLN A 36 -11.02 11.18 13.43
C GLN A 36 -9.90 12.19 13.16
N CYS A 37 -9.52 12.40 11.91
CA CYS A 37 -8.56 13.43 11.50
C CYS A 37 -9.06 14.84 11.89
N ILE A 38 -10.33 15.15 11.63
CA ILE A 38 -10.91 16.45 12.00
C ILE A 38 -10.91 16.62 13.53
N GLN A 39 -11.40 15.62 14.27
CA GLN A 39 -11.42 15.64 15.74
C GLN A 39 -10.02 15.74 16.36
N SER A 40 -9.03 15.12 15.73
CA SER A 40 -7.64 15.17 16.17
C SER A 40 -6.85 16.36 15.61
N ARG A 41 -7.47 17.25 14.81
CA ARG A 41 -6.80 18.35 14.08
C ARG A 41 -5.64 17.85 13.22
N PHE A 42 -5.80 16.67 12.65
CA PHE A 42 -4.81 15.96 11.82
C PHE A 42 -3.50 15.71 12.58
N ILE A 43 -3.53 15.42 13.89
CA ILE A 43 -2.32 15.08 14.64
C ILE A 43 -2.21 13.55 14.74
N PRO A 44 -1.08 12.92 14.33
CA PRO A 44 0.08 13.50 13.66
C PRO A 44 -0.15 13.73 12.16
N ARG A 45 0.28 14.90 11.64
CA ARG A 45 -0.13 15.40 10.30
C ARG A 45 0.27 14.49 9.17
N ARG A 46 1.53 14.06 9.17
CA ARG A 46 2.08 13.32 8.04
C ARG A 46 1.46 11.94 7.89
N ILE A 47 1.33 11.18 8.98
CA ILE A 47 0.70 9.86 8.98
C ILE A 47 -0.78 10.00 8.58
N SER A 48 -1.46 11.02 9.12
CA SER A 48 -2.86 11.32 8.77
C SER A 48 -3.05 11.53 7.26
N ILE A 49 -2.18 12.34 6.64
CA ILE A 49 -2.22 12.62 5.20
C ILE A 49 -1.86 11.38 4.37
N LEU A 50 -0.81 10.65 4.73
CA LEU A 50 -0.38 9.44 4.01
C LEU A 50 -1.52 8.40 3.96
N LEU A 51 -2.18 8.17 5.10
CA LEU A 51 -3.27 7.23 5.20
C LEU A 51 -4.55 7.74 4.53
N LEU A 52 -4.81 9.05 4.55
CA LEU A 52 -5.92 9.64 3.80
C LEU A 52 -5.74 9.41 2.29
N ILE A 53 -4.55 9.69 1.76
CA ILE A 53 -4.26 9.44 0.33
C ILE A 53 -4.30 7.94 0.02
N SER A 54 -3.84 7.08 0.93
CA SER A 54 -3.98 5.63 0.78
C SER A 54 -5.45 5.21 0.65
N HIS A 55 -6.32 5.66 1.55
CA HIS A 55 -7.75 5.35 1.48
C HIS A 55 -8.36 5.87 0.16
N LEU A 56 -8.08 7.12 -0.22
CA LEU A 56 -8.63 7.71 -1.44
C LEU A 56 -8.20 6.96 -2.71
N THR A 57 -6.94 6.56 -2.80
CA THR A 57 -6.42 5.84 -3.98
C THR A 57 -7.01 4.44 -4.10
N ILE A 58 -7.12 3.70 -3.00
CA ILE A 58 -7.76 2.37 -2.99
C ILE A 58 -9.26 2.49 -3.27
N PHE A 59 -9.94 3.47 -2.67
CA PHE A 59 -11.37 3.70 -2.91
C PHE A 59 -11.63 4.05 -4.38
N ALA A 60 -10.86 4.98 -4.94
CA ALA A 60 -10.98 5.37 -6.34
C ALA A 60 -10.79 4.15 -7.26
N GLU A 61 -9.79 3.31 -6.97
CA GLU A 61 -9.56 2.10 -7.76
C GLU A 61 -10.75 1.13 -7.74
N LEU A 62 -11.31 0.87 -6.56
CA LEU A 62 -12.46 -0.02 -6.41
C LEU A 62 -13.71 0.56 -7.08
N VAL A 63 -13.92 1.87 -6.99
CA VAL A 63 -15.01 2.55 -7.73
C VAL A 63 -14.81 2.42 -9.24
N LEU A 64 -13.60 2.56 -9.75
CA LEU A 64 -13.30 2.32 -11.17
C LEU A 64 -13.62 0.86 -11.56
N ARG A 65 -13.31 -0.14 -10.70
CA ARG A 65 -13.69 -1.54 -10.95
C ARG A 65 -15.21 -1.72 -11.02
N VAL A 66 -15.98 -1.04 -10.17
CA VAL A 66 -17.45 -1.13 -10.14
C VAL A 66 -18.10 -0.48 -11.36
N ILE A 67 -17.62 0.70 -11.76
CA ILE A 67 -18.24 1.49 -12.85
C ILE A 67 -17.98 0.85 -14.22
N PHE A 68 -16.83 0.21 -14.41
CA PHE A 68 -16.39 -0.25 -15.73
C PHE A 68 -16.63 -1.74 -16.00
N SER A 69 -17.52 -2.39 -15.24
CA SER A 69 -17.84 -3.83 -15.39
C SER A 69 -18.62 -4.17 -16.67
N THR A 70 -19.24 -3.20 -17.35
CA THR A 70 -20.07 -3.46 -18.53
C THR A 70 -19.56 -2.75 -19.78
N GLY A 71 -19.05 -3.51 -20.75
CA GLY A 71 -19.24 -3.21 -22.17
C GLY A 71 -18.40 -2.13 -22.86
N MET A 72 -17.21 -1.75 -22.36
CA MET A 72 -16.35 -0.81 -23.11
C MET A 72 -14.90 -1.29 -23.28
N GLN A 73 -14.58 -1.67 -24.52
CA GLN A 73 -13.22 -1.73 -25.07
C GLN A 73 -12.53 -0.35 -24.90
N LYS A 74 -11.59 -0.27 -23.96
CA LYS A 74 -10.36 0.54 -23.96
C LYS A 74 -9.62 0.26 -22.64
N SER A 75 -9.01 -0.92 -22.59
CA SER A 75 -8.51 -1.57 -21.37
C SER A 75 -7.14 -1.10 -20.90
N ARG A 76 -6.39 -0.31 -21.68
CA ARG A 76 -5.03 0.16 -21.34
C ARG A 76 -4.98 1.21 -20.26
N ALA A 77 -5.57 2.38 -20.51
CA ALA A 77 -5.52 3.48 -19.54
C ALA A 77 -6.14 3.09 -18.20
N ARG A 78 -7.22 2.29 -18.21
CA ARG A 78 -7.88 1.78 -17.00
C ARG A 78 -7.02 0.80 -16.23
N TYR A 79 -6.44 -0.19 -16.91
CA TYR A 79 -5.57 -1.17 -16.27
C TYR A 79 -4.33 -0.51 -15.66
N THR A 80 -3.71 0.43 -16.38
CA THR A 80 -2.59 1.23 -15.88
C THR A 80 -3.02 2.10 -14.70
N ALA A 81 -4.14 2.82 -14.79
CA ALA A 81 -4.63 3.66 -13.71
C ALA A 81 -4.98 2.86 -12.44
N GLY A 82 -5.70 1.75 -12.58
CA GLY A 82 -6.08 0.90 -11.44
C GLY A 82 -4.87 0.27 -10.76
N THR A 83 -3.94 -0.30 -11.55
CA THR A 83 -2.72 -0.89 -10.98
C THR A 83 -1.86 0.18 -10.29
N ALA A 84 -1.75 1.38 -10.86
CA ALA A 84 -1.06 2.52 -10.24
C ALA A 84 -1.73 2.99 -8.94
N LEU A 85 -3.06 3.08 -8.89
CA LEU A 85 -3.80 3.49 -7.70
C LEU A 85 -3.62 2.49 -6.54
N LEU A 86 -3.74 1.18 -6.82
CA LEU A 86 -3.45 0.13 -5.82
C LEU A 86 -2.00 0.21 -5.32
N ALA A 87 -1.07 0.40 -6.26
CA ALA A 87 0.34 0.51 -5.99
C ALA A 87 0.67 1.70 -5.07
N ILE A 88 0.08 2.86 -5.32
CA ILE A 88 0.24 4.05 -4.48
C ILE A 88 -0.36 3.79 -3.10
N GLY A 89 -1.59 3.28 -3.04
CA GLY A 89 -2.29 3.05 -1.77
C GLY A 89 -1.53 2.15 -0.80
N GLN A 90 -1.01 1.01 -1.30
CA GLN A 90 -0.17 0.11 -0.50
C GLN A 90 1.14 0.77 -0.05
N ARG A 91 1.84 1.44 -0.96
CA ARG A 91 3.15 2.04 -0.67
C ARG A 91 3.05 3.15 0.39
N LEU A 92 1.96 3.91 0.42
CA LEU A 92 1.73 4.92 1.44
C LEU A 92 1.49 4.34 2.83
N ILE A 93 0.91 3.14 2.94
CA ILE A 93 0.80 2.40 4.22
C ILE A 93 2.19 2.03 4.72
N ILE A 94 3.09 1.57 3.83
CA ILE A 94 4.48 1.27 4.21
C ILE A 94 5.16 2.52 4.76
N VAL A 95 5.06 3.67 4.07
CA VAL A 95 5.64 4.93 4.57
C VAL A 95 5.02 5.33 5.91
N ALA A 96 3.72 5.17 6.09
CA ALA A 96 3.03 5.47 7.34
C ALA A 96 3.52 4.59 8.51
N ASN A 97 3.73 3.29 8.28
CA ASN A 97 4.27 2.38 9.29
C ASN A 97 5.68 2.82 9.72
N TYR A 98 6.53 3.19 8.77
CA TYR A 98 7.87 3.73 9.04
C TYR A 98 7.81 5.04 9.82
N ASP A 99 7.00 6.00 9.38
CA ASP A 99 6.88 7.29 10.05
C ASP A 99 6.37 7.13 11.49
N PHE A 100 5.43 6.22 11.72
CA PHE A 100 4.93 5.93 13.06
C PHE A 100 5.97 5.27 13.95
N LEU A 101 6.72 4.29 13.44
CA LEU A 101 7.83 3.68 14.18
C LEU A 101 8.88 4.73 14.60
N LEU A 102 9.21 5.65 13.68
CA LEU A 102 10.16 6.73 13.94
C LEU A 102 9.63 7.77 14.94
N GLN A 103 8.33 8.08 14.92
CA GLN A 103 7.69 9.02 15.86
C GLN A 103 7.48 8.42 17.24
N ALA A 104 7.17 7.13 17.33
CA ALA A 104 7.00 6.41 18.59
C ALA A 104 8.31 6.26 19.38
N ARG A 105 9.46 6.73 18.85
CA ARG A 105 10.78 6.54 19.46
C ARG A 105 11.65 7.78 19.43
N ALA A 106 12.47 7.91 20.47
CA ALA A 106 13.59 8.86 20.54
C ALA A 106 14.81 8.35 19.76
N ILE A 107 14.63 7.95 18.50
CA ILE A 107 15.75 7.67 17.60
C ILE A 107 16.52 8.98 17.37
N GLN A 108 17.85 8.90 17.24
CA GLN A 108 18.65 10.07 16.89
C GLN A 108 18.05 10.77 15.66
N PRO A 109 17.76 12.09 15.72
CA PRO A 109 17.02 12.79 14.67
C PRO A 109 17.63 12.66 13.26
N SER A 110 18.96 12.56 13.16
CA SER A 110 19.68 12.35 11.91
C SER A 110 19.39 10.97 11.30
N PHE A 111 19.44 9.90 12.11
CA PHE A 111 19.17 8.54 11.65
C PHE A 111 17.70 8.36 11.23
N ALA A 112 16.76 8.91 12.02
CA ALA A 112 15.34 8.93 11.66
C ALA A 112 15.08 9.64 10.33
N ARG A 113 15.77 10.76 10.08
CA ARG A 113 15.68 11.50 8.81
C ARG A 113 16.19 10.68 7.63
N ILE A 114 17.31 9.96 7.79
CA ILE A 114 17.88 9.11 6.74
C ILE A 114 16.90 7.99 6.36
N ILE A 115 16.40 7.25 7.36
CA ILE A 115 15.42 6.16 7.13
C ILE A 115 14.21 6.71 6.37
N ARG A 116 13.68 7.84 6.83
CA ARG A 116 12.51 8.48 6.22
C ARG A 116 12.74 8.85 4.76
N ILE A 117 13.86 9.51 4.45
CA ILE A 117 14.20 9.88 3.06
C ILE A 117 14.34 8.62 2.21
N LEU A 118 15.07 7.62 2.70
CA LEU A 118 15.28 6.35 2.01
C LEU A 118 13.95 5.67 1.68
N THR A 119 13.05 5.53 2.66
CA THR A 119 11.73 4.90 2.45
C THR A 119 10.91 5.63 1.40
N ILE A 120 10.87 6.97 1.43
CA ILE A 120 10.15 7.78 0.43
C ILE A 120 10.75 7.57 -0.97
N VAL A 121 12.08 7.68 -1.10
CA VAL A 121 12.78 7.53 -2.38
C VAL A 121 12.53 6.14 -2.96
N CYS A 122 12.67 5.08 -2.16
CA CYS A 122 12.41 3.72 -2.61
C CYS A 122 10.95 3.51 -3.05
N VAL A 123 9.99 4.11 -2.34
CA VAL A 123 8.56 4.08 -2.73
C VAL A 123 8.32 4.81 -4.06
N ILE A 124 8.90 6.00 -4.25
CA ILE A 124 8.77 6.75 -5.51
C ILE A 124 9.42 5.99 -6.66
N VAL A 125 10.63 5.48 -6.47
CA VAL A 125 11.36 4.70 -7.49
C VAL A 125 10.59 3.44 -7.86
N SER A 126 10.09 2.68 -6.87
CA SER A 126 9.30 1.47 -7.15
C SER A 126 8.00 1.80 -7.90
N ALA A 127 7.32 2.90 -7.57
CA ALA A 127 6.13 3.34 -8.29
C ALA A 127 6.44 3.74 -9.74
N ALA A 128 7.53 4.48 -9.96
CA ALA A 128 7.99 4.86 -11.30
C ALA A 128 8.36 3.64 -12.16
N LEU A 129 9.06 2.66 -11.57
CA LEU A 129 9.40 1.40 -12.23
C LEU A 129 8.15 0.62 -12.63
N LEU A 130 7.17 0.50 -11.73
CA LEU A 130 5.92 -0.22 -12.01
C LEU A 130 5.11 0.47 -13.11
N SER A 131 4.95 1.79 -13.04
CA SER A 131 4.27 2.58 -14.08
C SER A 131 4.95 2.42 -15.45
N THR A 132 6.29 2.46 -15.49
CA THR A 132 7.06 2.21 -16.72
C THR A 132 6.85 0.78 -17.22
N ALA A 133 6.87 -0.19 -16.31
CA ALA A 133 6.64 -1.58 -16.63
C ALA A 133 5.27 -1.81 -17.26
N GLU A 134 4.22 -1.16 -16.74
CA GLU A 134 2.88 -1.20 -17.28
C GLU A 134 2.82 -0.58 -18.67
N GLN A 135 3.48 0.55 -18.91
CA GLN A 135 3.53 1.14 -20.26
C GLN A 135 4.21 0.20 -21.27
N LEU A 136 5.29 -0.47 -20.86
CA LEU A 136 6.00 -1.46 -21.68
C LEU A 136 5.20 -2.75 -21.89
N SER A 137 4.28 -3.08 -20.97
CA SER A 137 3.47 -4.30 -21.04
C SER A 137 2.61 -4.40 -22.30
N HIS A 138 2.30 -3.25 -22.91
CA HIS A 138 1.50 -3.15 -24.13
C HIS A 138 2.32 -3.28 -25.42
N LYS A 139 3.66 -3.40 -25.34
CA LYS A 139 4.54 -3.58 -26.49
C LYS A 139 5.07 -5.01 -26.46
N THR A 140 4.61 -5.88 -27.36
CA THR A 140 4.96 -7.32 -27.37
C THR A 140 6.47 -7.58 -27.31
N LYS A 141 7.26 -6.78 -28.05
CA LYS A 141 8.73 -6.87 -28.07
C LYS A 141 9.40 -6.50 -26.73
N MET A 142 8.68 -5.79 -25.85
CA MET A 142 9.18 -5.28 -24.56
C MET A 142 8.60 -6.02 -23.35
N ILE A 143 7.83 -7.10 -23.54
CA ILE A 143 7.18 -7.84 -22.44
C ILE A 143 8.21 -8.35 -21.43
N LYS A 144 9.36 -8.87 -21.88
CA LYS A 144 10.44 -9.31 -20.98
C LYS A 144 10.95 -8.17 -20.10
N THR A 145 11.19 -6.99 -20.68
CA THR A 145 11.59 -5.79 -19.95
C THR A 145 10.51 -5.30 -18.99
N SER A 146 9.23 -5.40 -19.39
CA SER A 146 8.09 -5.11 -18.51
C SER A 146 8.12 -5.99 -17.26
N PHE A 147 8.28 -7.31 -17.40
CA PHE A 147 8.39 -8.20 -16.24
C PHE A 147 9.63 -7.93 -15.39
N LEU A 148 10.78 -7.65 -16.00
CA LEU A 148 11.99 -7.28 -15.25
C LEU A 148 11.77 -6.04 -14.38
N LEU A 149 11.15 -4.98 -14.91
CA LEU A 149 10.85 -3.77 -14.14
C LEU A 149 9.81 -4.03 -13.03
N ARG A 150 8.82 -4.92 -13.27
CA ARG A 150 7.89 -5.37 -12.23
C ARG A 150 8.61 -6.09 -11.10
N GLN A 151 9.51 -7.01 -11.43
CA GLN A 151 10.32 -7.74 -10.46
C GLN A 151 11.19 -6.79 -9.62
N ILE A 152 11.90 -5.85 -10.26
CA ILE A 152 12.70 -4.86 -9.51
C ILE A 152 11.81 -4.01 -8.59
N SER A 153 10.66 -3.54 -9.08
CA SER A 153 9.69 -2.80 -8.26
C SER A 153 9.19 -3.61 -7.06
N ALA A 154 8.80 -4.88 -7.28
CA ALA A 154 8.33 -5.77 -6.23
C ALA A 154 9.43 -6.07 -5.20
N SER A 155 10.67 -6.33 -5.66
CA SER A 155 11.82 -6.55 -4.77
C SER A 155 12.15 -5.35 -3.90
N ILE A 156 12.04 -4.12 -4.43
CA ILE A 156 12.19 -2.90 -3.62
C ILE A 156 11.13 -2.85 -2.52
N VAL A 157 9.87 -3.12 -2.86
CA VAL A 157 8.76 -3.09 -1.88
C VAL A 157 8.94 -4.19 -0.84
N LEU A 158 9.31 -5.41 -1.25
CA LEU A 158 9.58 -6.53 -0.33
C LEU A 158 10.74 -6.20 0.63
N CYS A 159 11.85 -5.70 0.09
CA CYS A 159 13.01 -5.29 0.88
C CYS A 159 12.64 -4.20 1.90
N LEU A 160 11.83 -3.20 1.51
CA LEU A 160 11.32 -2.21 2.46
C LEU A 160 10.44 -2.85 3.54
N THR A 161 9.55 -3.77 3.20
CA THR A 161 8.70 -4.43 4.19
C THR A 161 9.50 -5.31 5.16
N GLU A 162 10.55 -5.97 4.71
CA GLU A 162 11.44 -6.78 5.57
C GLU A 162 12.34 -5.90 6.44
N LEU A 163 12.93 -4.85 5.86
CA LEU A 163 13.75 -3.88 6.57
C LEU A 163 12.98 -3.19 7.69
N PHE A 164 11.66 -3.00 7.52
CA PHE A 164 10.80 -2.49 8.60
C PHE A 164 10.89 -3.37 9.86
N TYR A 165 10.81 -4.69 9.73
CA TYR A 165 10.90 -5.60 10.89
C TYR A 165 12.29 -5.59 11.52
N LEU A 166 13.34 -5.53 10.70
CA LEU A 166 14.70 -5.39 11.21
C LEU A 166 14.85 -4.10 12.03
N LEU A 167 14.39 -2.96 11.50
CA LEU A 167 14.41 -1.69 12.22
C LEU A 167 13.52 -1.75 13.47
N TRP A 168 12.35 -2.39 13.38
CA TRP A 168 11.44 -2.54 14.49
C TRP A 168 12.07 -3.35 15.64
N PHE A 169 12.79 -4.43 15.32
CA PHE A 169 13.54 -5.23 16.27
C PHE A 169 14.76 -4.48 16.87
N LEU A 170 15.58 -3.87 16.02
CA LEU A 170 16.77 -3.12 16.42
C LEU A 170 16.43 -1.94 17.35
N THR A 171 15.26 -1.33 17.16
CA THR A 171 14.80 -0.20 17.98
C THR A 171 14.21 -0.62 19.34
N ARG A 172 14.28 -1.91 19.73
CA ARG A 172 13.88 -2.45 21.04
C ARG A 172 12.53 -1.92 21.55
N THR A 173 11.57 -1.92 20.63
CA THR A 173 10.27 -1.24 20.71
C THR A 173 9.33 -1.68 21.84
N SER A 174 9.57 -2.84 22.47
CA SER A 174 8.64 -3.43 23.42
C SER A 174 8.58 -2.77 24.81
N LYS A 175 9.56 -1.95 25.20
CA LYS A 175 9.60 -1.40 26.57
C LYS A 175 8.82 -0.10 26.79
N ASP A 176 8.63 0.73 25.76
CA ASP A 176 8.12 2.11 25.90
C ASP A 176 6.94 2.43 24.96
N ILE A 177 6.47 1.45 24.18
CA ILE A 177 5.34 1.64 23.25
C ILE A 177 4.11 0.96 23.83
N GLY A 178 2.98 1.67 23.85
CA GLY A 178 1.71 1.11 24.30
C GLY A 178 1.26 -0.08 23.45
N ILE A 179 0.57 -1.05 24.06
CA ILE A 179 0.12 -2.29 23.39
C ILE A 179 -0.65 -2.00 22.09
N LYS A 180 -1.49 -0.94 22.08
CA LYS A 180 -2.25 -0.52 20.89
C LYS A 180 -1.35 -0.19 19.69
N ALA A 181 -0.23 0.49 19.92
CA ALA A 181 0.74 0.82 18.88
C ALA A 181 1.49 -0.41 18.37
N ILE A 182 1.80 -1.37 19.25
CA ILE A 182 2.41 -2.65 18.85
C ILE A 182 1.44 -3.45 17.97
N VAL A 183 0.17 -3.56 18.38
CA VAL A 183 -0.87 -4.25 17.61
C VAL A 183 -1.07 -3.58 16.24
N LEU A 184 -1.14 -2.26 16.22
CA LEU A 184 -1.28 -1.48 14.98
C LEU A 184 -0.10 -1.75 14.03
N LEU A 185 1.14 -1.60 14.49
CA LEU A 185 2.32 -1.83 13.66
C LEU A 185 2.42 -3.29 13.21
N GLY A 186 2.02 -4.23 14.08
CA GLY A 186 2.06 -5.65 13.81
C GLY A 186 1.14 -6.02 12.66
N ILE A 187 -0.14 -5.65 12.77
CA ILE A 187 -1.14 -5.98 11.77
C ILE A 187 -0.91 -5.21 10.46
N ALA A 188 -0.60 -3.91 10.53
CA ALA A 188 -0.41 -3.08 9.34
C ALA A 188 0.84 -3.49 8.54
N SER A 189 1.95 -3.82 9.22
CA SER A 189 3.17 -4.27 8.54
C SER A 189 3.09 -5.73 8.09
N PHE A 190 2.39 -6.60 8.82
CA PHE A 190 2.14 -7.97 8.37
C PHE A 190 1.28 -7.98 7.11
N SER A 191 0.22 -7.19 7.11
CA SER A 191 -0.62 -7.02 5.93
C SER A 191 0.18 -6.50 4.73
N SER A 192 1.07 -5.53 4.95
CA SER A 192 1.94 -5.00 3.89
C SER A 192 2.91 -6.06 3.34
N LEU A 193 3.44 -6.93 4.21
CA LEU A 193 4.32 -8.04 3.84
C LEU A 193 3.59 -9.08 2.98
N VAL A 194 2.36 -9.47 3.35
CA VAL A 194 1.53 -10.39 2.56
C VAL A 194 1.37 -9.87 1.13
N VAL A 195 1.06 -8.57 0.97
CA VAL A 195 0.91 -7.98 -0.36
C VAL A 195 2.26 -7.92 -1.10
N ALA A 196 3.36 -7.59 -0.44
CA ALA A 196 4.67 -7.53 -1.07
C ALA A 196 5.14 -8.91 -1.59
N VAL A 197 4.91 -9.97 -0.80
CA VAL A 197 5.17 -11.35 -1.20
C VAL A 197 4.30 -11.73 -2.40
N PHE A 198 2.99 -11.46 -2.34
CA PHE A 198 2.09 -11.71 -3.46
C PHE A 198 2.50 -10.96 -4.73
N HIS A 199 2.90 -9.69 -4.61
CA HIS A 199 3.42 -8.87 -5.73
C HIS A 199 4.67 -9.47 -6.35
N THR A 200 5.54 -10.06 -5.54
CA THR A 200 6.75 -10.73 -6.00
C THR A 200 6.39 -11.97 -6.82
N PHE A 201 5.45 -12.78 -6.34
CA PHE A 201 4.95 -13.95 -7.08
C PHE A 201 4.35 -13.56 -8.43
N ILE A 202 3.42 -12.60 -8.47
CA ILE A 202 2.80 -12.16 -9.73
C ILE A 202 3.76 -11.34 -10.62
N SER A 203 4.95 -10.97 -10.16
CA SER A 203 5.97 -10.35 -11.02
C SER A 203 6.77 -11.36 -11.82
N VAL A 204 6.60 -12.67 -11.56
CA VAL A 204 7.22 -13.75 -12.33
C VAL A 204 6.28 -14.20 -13.46
N PRO A 205 6.75 -14.22 -14.72
CA PRO A 205 6.03 -14.72 -15.88
C PRO A 205 5.17 -15.98 -15.67
N ASP A 206 5.77 -17.01 -15.08
CA ASP A 206 5.16 -18.34 -14.94
C ASP A 206 3.97 -18.35 -13.97
N TYR A 207 4.00 -17.50 -12.95
CA TYR A 207 2.91 -17.37 -11.96
C TYR A 207 1.89 -16.30 -12.34
N TYR A 208 2.25 -15.36 -13.22
CA TYR A 208 1.40 -14.22 -13.54
C TYR A 208 0.11 -14.61 -14.26
N LEU A 209 0.20 -15.40 -15.35
CA LEU A 209 -0.98 -15.72 -16.16
C LEU A 209 -2.02 -16.55 -15.39
N PRO A 210 -1.65 -17.66 -14.70
CA PRO A 210 -2.63 -18.46 -13.96
C PRO A 210 -3.29 -17.69 -12.82
N THR A 211 -2.52 -16.83 -12.14
CA THR A 211 -3.04 -16.02 -11.02
C THR A 211 -3.97 -14.91 -11.51
N ARG A 212 -3.71 -14.34 -12.70
CA ARG A 212 -4.50 -13.22 -13.23
C ARG A 212 -5.79 -13.65 -13.93
N GLU A 213 -5.84 -14.89 -14.41
CA GLU A 213 -7.10 -15.51 -14.85
C GLU A 213 -8.10 -15.69 -13.70
N GLN A 214 -7.62 -15.73 -12.45
CA GLN A 214 -8.43 -15.86 -11.24
C GLN A 214 -8.30 -14.61 -10.35
N GLU A 215 -9.10 -13.57 -10.62
CA GLU A 215 -9.08 -12.30 -9.87
C GLU A 215 -9.28 -12.49 -8.35
N PHE A 216 -9.90 -13.60 -7.94
CA PHE A 216 -10.03 -14.04 -6.55
C PHE A 216 -8.74 -13.90 -5.74
N TRP A 217 -7.59 -14.28 -6.30
CA TRP A 217 -6.30 -14.17 -5.61
C TRP A 217 -5.88 -12.72 -5.34
N SER A 218 -6.19 -11.80 -6.25
CA SER A 218 -5.96 -10.36 -6.03
C SER A 218 -6.85 -9.81 -4.93
N TYR A 219 -8.10 -10.28 -4.79
CA TYR A 219 -8.93 -9.89 -3.66
C TYR A 219 -8.38 -10.39 -2.32
N ILE A 220 -7.94 -11.64 -2.25
CA ILE A 220 -7.49 -12.26 -1.00
C ILE A 220 -6.09 -11.81 -0.58
N PHE A 221 -5.12 -11.76 -1.49
CA PHE A 221 -3.72 -11.55 -1.13
C PHE A 221 -3.22 -10.12 -1.39
N GLN A 222 -4.03 -9.27 -2.03
CA GLN A 222 -3.70 -7.86 -2.23
C GLN A 222 -4.72 -6.93 -1.58
N LEU A 223 -6.01 -6.99 -1.97
CA LEU A 223 -7.01 -6.05 -1.48
C LEU A 223 -7.37 -6.26 -0.01
N ALA A 224 -7.67 -7.49 0.41
CA ALA A 224 -8.08 -7.76 1.79
C ALA A 224 -6.99 -7.34 2.80
N PRO A 225 -5.69 -7.64 2.62
CA PRO A 225 -4.64 -7.15 3.51
C PRO A 225 -4.52 -5.63 3.51
N ILE A 226 -4.66 -4.95 2.36
CA ILE A 226 -4.66 -3.47 2.31
C ILE A 226 -5.81 -2.91 3.15
N ILE A 227 -7.01 -3.47 3.01
CA ILE A 227 -8.18 -3.03 3.79
C ILE A 227 -8.01 -3.33 5.27
N ILE A 228 -7.50 -4.51 5.63
CA ILE A 228 -7.20 -4.86 7.03
C ILE A 228 -6.22 -3.86 7.64
N ALA A 229 -5.16 -3.47 6.91
CA ALA A 229 -4.23 -2.45 7.37
C ALA A 229 -4.93 -1.09 7.55
N GLN A 230 -5.72 -0.66 6.57
CA GLN A 230 -6.49 0.60 6.62
C GLN A 230 -7.47 0.63 7.81
N LEU A 231 -8.25 -0.43 8.00
CA LEU A 231 -9.17 -0.56 9.13
C LEU A 231 -8.43 -0.56 10.46
N THR A 232 -7.28 -1.25 10.55
CA THR A 232 -6.45 -1.25 11.76
C THR A 232 -5.98 0.16 12.09
N TRP A 233 -5.49 0.90 11.09
CA TRP A 233 -5.13 2.30 11.23
C TRP A 233 -6.30 3.13 11.73
N THR A 234 -7.49 2.98 11.16
CA THR A 234 -8.71 3.67 11.57
C THR A 234 -9.18 3.31 12.97
N LEU A 235 -9.09 2.05 13.39
CA LEU A 235 -9.51 1.63 14.73
C LEU A 235 -8.52 2.08 15.81
N LEU A 236 -7.23 1.93 15.53
CA LEU A 236 -6.13 2.20 16.45
C LEU A 236 -5.42 3.54 16.12
N HIS A 237 -6.19 4.54 15.70
CA HIS A 237 -5.70 5.85 15.23
C HIS A 237 -4.43 6.33 15.95
N PRO A 238 -3.41 6.84 15.23
CA PRO A 238 -2.09 7.13 15.80
C PRO A 238 -2.12 8.04 17.03
N LYS A 239 -3.01 9.04 17.08
CA LYS A 239 -3.25 9.87 18.28
C LYS A 239 -3.56 9.05 19.56
N ARG A 240 -4.29 7.93 19.44
CA ARG A 240 -4.64 7.05 20.58
C ARG A 240 -3.52 6.07 20.94
N SER A 241 -2.49 6.00 20.09
CA SER A 241 -1.45 4.98 20.11
C SER A 241 -0.06 5.57 20.41
N LEU A 242 0.14 6.88 20.18
CA LEU A 242 1.32 7.64 20.59
C LEU A 242 1.15 8.15 22.04
N LEU A 243 2.26 8.23 22.78
CA LEU A 243 2.26 8.71 24.17
C LEU A 243 2.00 10.24 24.26
N PRO A 244 1.40 10.73 25.36
CA PRO A 244 1.01 12.14 25.53
C PRO A 244 2.19 13.15 25.46
N ASN A 245 3.42 12.73 25.77
CA ASN A 245 4.60 13.60 25.69
C ASN A 245 4.93 14.05 24.25
N TYR A 246 4.45 13.34 23.23
CA TYR A 246 4.59 13.74 21.83
C TYR A 246 3.65 14.88 21.45
N GLU A 247 2.45 14.93 22.05
CA GLU A 247 1.47 15.99 21.79
C GLU A 247 2.00 17.36 22.25
N GLN A 248 2.70 17.41 23.38
CA GLN A 248 3.33 18.65 23.87
C GLN A 248 4.43 19.14 22.91
N ALA A 249 5.31 18.25 22.44
CA ALA A 249 6.39 18.62 21.52
C ALA A 249 5.89 19.06 20.12
N GLU A 250 4.79 18.50 19.62
CA GLU A 250 4.20 18.91 18.32
C GLU A 250 3.37 20.21 18.45
N LEU A 251 2.78 20.48 19.62
CA LEU A 251 2.07 21.74 19.91
C LEU A 251 3.02 22.92 20.18
N GLU A 252 4.17 22.67 20.80
CA GLU A 252 5.22 23.68 21.07
C GLU A 252 6.03 24.07 19.81
N ALA A 253 5.94 23.28 18.74
CA ALA A 253 6.60 23.55 17.46
C ALA A 253 5.74 24.40 16.49
N ILE A 254 4.56 24.87 16.93
CA ILE A 254 3.62 25.76 16.21
C ILE A 254 3.75 27.18 16.76
#